data_AF-A0A1K2FZ64-F1
#
_entry.id   AF-A0A1K2FZ64-F1
#
_cell.length_a   1.000
_cell.length_b   1.000
_cell.length_c   1.000
_cell.angle_alpha   90.00
_cell.angle_beta   90.00
_cell.angle_gamma   90.00
#
_symmetry.space_group_name_H-M   'P 1'
#
loop_
_entity.id
_entity.type
_entity.pdbx_description
1 polymer ?
#
loop_
_entity_poly.entity_id
_entity_poly.type
_entity_poly.pdbx_seq_one_letter_code
_entity_poly.pdbx_strand_id
1 'polypeptide(L)'
;MRGVVGSMLREVEVHHTDLATGHGPDRRPALLVGRELETTVRRLRDDPGAPPMTLVADEDRIPRVTGAGPGPRVTGPAADLPGWLTGRADGGALAVEPPGPLPTPPVWRS
;
A
#
# COMPACT_ATOMS: atom_id res chain seq x y z
N MET A 1 23.28 -8.74 28.86
CA MET A 1 22.77 -7.45 28.35
C MET A 1 22.53 -7.54 26.84
N ARG A 2 21.34 -8.01 26.43
CA ARG A 2 20.91 -8.02 25.02
C ARG A 2 19.39 -7.88 25.01
N GLY A 3 18.89 -6.67 24.80
CA GLY A 3 17.44 -6.43 24.80
C GLY A 3 17.05 -4.97 24.92
N VAL A 4 17.52 -4.11 24.01
CA VAL A 4 16.98 -2.74 23.90
C VAL A 4 16.94 -2.21 22.45
N VAL A 5 17.73 -2.76 21.51
CA VAL A 5 17.83 -2.19 20.15
C VAL A 5 16.57 -2.38 19.28
N GLY A 6 15.74 -3.39 19.55
CA GLY A 6 14.48 -3.61 18.82
C GLY A 6 13.29 -2.76 19.28
N SER A 7 13.32 -2.25 20.52
CA SER A 7 12.20 -1.48 21.09
C SER A 7 12.29 0.00 20.74
N MET A 8 13.50 0.56 20.64
CA MET A 8 13.72 1.97 20.31
C MET A 8 13.36 2.30 18.85
N LEU A 9 13.53 1.36 17.90
CA LEU A 9 13.05 1.55 16.53
C LEU A 9 11.52 1.58 16.47
N ARG A 10 10.85 0.77 17.30
CA ARG A 10 9.38 0.69 17.35
C ARG A 10 8.73 1.89 18.03
N GLU A 11 9.37 2.51 19.03
CA GLU A 11 8.86 3.73 19.65
C GLU A 11 9.08 5.00 18.82
N VAL A 12 10.17 5.08 18.04
CA VAL A 12 10.43 6.21 17.14
C VAL A 12 9.62 6.13 15.83
N GLU A 13 9.33 4.92 15.32
CA GLU A 13 8.45 4.75 14.14
C GLU A 13 6.98 5.07 14.43
N VAL A 14 6.51 4.86 15.66
CA VAL A 14 5.14 5.24 16.06
C VAL A 14 5.04 6.74 16.37
N HIS A 15 6.13 7.39 16.80
CA HIS A 15 6.14 8.84 17.07
C HIS A 15 6.29 9.76 15.85
N HIS A 16 6.49 9.23 14.64
CA HIS A 16 6.47 10.06 13.42
C HIS A 16 5.07 10.24 12.80
N THR A 17 4.02 9.90 13.53
CA THR A 17 2.64 10.26 13.16
C THR A 17 2.12 11.48 13.94
N ASP A 18 2.90 12.09 14.84
CA ASP A 18 2.42 13.23 15.66
C ASP A 18 3.27 14.52 15.58
N LEU A 19 3.94 14.76 14.45
CA LEU A 19 4.55 16.06 14.18
C LEU A 19 4.13 16.56 12.80
N ALA A 20 3.04 17.33 12.81
CA ALA A 20 2.74 18.32 11.79
C ALA A 20 3.89 19.33 11.69
N THR A 21 4.96 18.98 10.98
CA THR A 21 5.99 19.92 10.54
C THR A 21 6.39 19.57 9.11
N GLY A 22 5.71 20.19 8.14
CA GLY A 22 6.20 20.54 6.81
C GLY A 22 7.18 19.61 6.08
N HIS A 23 6.82 18.35 5.83
CA HIS A 23 7.54 17.51 4.86
C HIS A 23 6.59 17.19 3.70
N GLY A 24 6.94 17.66 2.50
CA GLY A 24 6.18 17.41 1.28
C GLY A 24 6.07 15.91 0.94
N PRO A 25 5.18 15.56 -0.01
CA PRO A 25 4.76 14.18 -0.28
C PRO A 25 5.87 13.19 -0.67
N ASP A 26 7.08 13.66 -1.03
CA ASP A 26 8.06 12.86 -1.78
C ASP A 26 9.19 12.21 -0.95
N ARG A 27 9.08 12.11 0.38
CA ARG A 27 10.23 11.63 1.19
C ARG A 27 9.97 10.45 2.11
N ARG A 28 8.99 9.60 1.79
CA ARG A 28 8.92 8.26 2.38
C ARG A 28 10.03 7.41 1.74
N PRO A 29 10.96 6.82 2.53
CA PRO A 29 11.95 5.90 1.99
C PRO A 29 11.28 4.81 1.13
N ALA A 30 11.77 4.60 -0.09
CA ALA A 30 11.20 3.61 -1.03
C ALA A 30 11.05 2.21 -0.40
N LEU A 31 11.97 1.83 0.49
CA LEU A 31 11.89 0.58 1.25
C LEU A 31 10.66 0.49 2.16
N LEU A 32 10.25 1.60 2.79
CA LEU A 32 9.07 1.65 3.64
C LEU A 32 7.80 1.55 2.79
N VAL A 33 7.74 2.26 1.67
CA VAL A 33 6.61 2.21 0.73
C VAL A 33 6.43 0.80 0.16
N GLY A 34 7.52 0.18 -0.30
CA GLY A 34 7.48 -1.20 -0.79
C GLY A 34 7.01 -2.17 0.29
N ARG A 35 7.50 -2.03 1.53
CA ARG A 35 7.07 -2.87 2.67
C ARG A 35 5.59 -2.68 3.00
N GLU A 36 5.08 -1.45 2.97
CA GLU A 36 3.67 -1.15 3.17
C GLU A 36 2.80 -1.79 2.08
N LEU A 37 3.20 -1.67 0.81
CA LEU A 37 2.51 -2.31 -0.31
C LEU A 37 2.47 -3.83 -0.15
N GLU A 38 3.60 -4.47 0.14
CA GLU A 38 3.66 -5.93 0.37
C GLU A 38 2.78 -6.37 1.55
N THR A 39 2.81 -5.62 2.65
CA THR A 39 1.97 -5.88 3.81
C THR A 39 0.48 -5.76 3.46
N THR A 40 0.13 -4.77 2.64
CA THR A 40 -1.25 -4.51 2.21
C THR A 40 -1.75 -5.63 1.30
N VAL A 41 -0.96 -6.00 0.29
CA VAL A 41 -1.25 -7.11 -0.63
C VAL A 41 -1.42 -8.42 0.11
N ARG A 42 -0.56 -8.71 1.09
CA ARG A 42 -0.68 -9.93 1.89
C ARG A 42 -2.02 -10.00 2.64
N ARG A 43 -2.43 -8.90 3.29
CA ARG A 43 -3.73 -8.84 3.97
C ARG A 43 -4.90 -9.05 3.02
N LEU A 44 -4.84 -8.49 1.82
CA LEU A 44 -5.87 -8.70 0.79
C LEU A 44 -5.91 -10.14 0.26
N ARG A 45 -4.77 -10.81 0.17
CA ARG A 45 -4.72 -12.25 -0.19
C ARG A 45 -5.34 -13.14 0.88
N ASP A 46 -5.22 -12.74 2.14
CA ASP A 46 -5.78 -13.47 3.28
C ASP A 46 -7.27 -13.15 3.51
N ASP A 47 -7.83 -12.13 2.83
CA ASP A 47 -9.23 -11.73 2.93
C ASP A 47 -10.08 -12.38 1.81
N PRO A 48 -10.99 -13.31 2.14
CA PRO A 48 -11.85 -13.95 1.14
C PRO A 48 -12.85 -12.97 0.49
N GLY A 49 -13.07 -11.80 1.08
CA GLY A 49 -13.89 -10.72 0.53
C GLY A 49 -13.12 -9.75 -0.36
N ALA A 50 -11.80 -9.91 -0.53
CA ALA A 50 -11.01 -9.00 -1.35
C ALA A 50 -11.35 -9.16 -2.85
N PRO A 51 -11.59 -8.06 -3.58
CA PRO A 51 -11.84 -8.12 -5.00
C PRO A 51 -10.61 -8.62 -5.78
N PRO A 52 -10.81 -9.40 -6.85
CA PRO A 52 -9.71 -9.82 -7.71
C PRO A 52 -9.13 -8.62 -8.46
N MET A 53 -7.81 -8.46 -8.41
CA MET A 53 -7.06 -7.49 -9.21
C MET A 53 -5.57 -7.83 -9.26
N THR A 54 -4.84 -7.22 -10.18
CA THR A 54 -3.37 -7.29 -10.26
C THR A 54 -2.78 -5.91 -10.05
N LEU A 55 -2.07 -5.71 -8.95
CA LEU A 55 -1.39 -4.45 -8.65
C LEU A 55 0.03 -4.47 -9.22
N VAL A 56 0.45 -3.38 -9.85
CA VAL A 56 1.81 -3.22 -10.40
C VAL A 56 2.34 -1.85 -10.04
N ALA A 57 3.34 -1.79 -9.17
CA ALA A 57 4.06 -0.56 -8.89
C ALA A 57 4.94 -0.19 -10.10
N ASP A 58 5.06 1.10 -10.41
CA ASP A 58 5.90 1.58 -11.50
C ASP A 58 7.38 1.32 -11.25
N GLU A 59 7.80 1.35 -10.00
CA GLU A 59 9.18 1.26 -9.55
C GLU A 59 9.78 -0.14 -9.73
N ASP A 60 8.98 -1.20 -9.53
CA ASP A 60 9.46 -2.59 -9.62
C ASP A 60 8.81 -3.42 -10.73
N ARG A 61 7.66 -2.97 -11.24
CA ARG A 61 6.88 -3.68 -12.27
C ARG A 61 6.50 -5.11 -11.89
N ILE A 62 6.51 -5.45 -10.61
CA ILE A 62 6.20 -6.79 -10.10
C ILE A 62 4.67 -6.95 -9.97
N PRO A 63 4.06 -7.93 -10.66
CA PRO A 63 2.64 -8.22 -10.51
C PRO A 63 2.29 -8.79 -9.15
N ARG A 64 1.29 -8.19 -8.50
CA ARG A 64 0.75 -8.61 -7.20
C ARG A 64 -0.73 -8.90 -7.32
N VAL A 65 -1.07 -10.17 -7.45
CA VAL A 65 -2.48 -10.62 -7.52
C VAL A 65 -3.11 -10.59 -6.13
N THR A 66 -4.33 -10.07 -6.04
CA THR A 66 -5.21 -10.12 -4.86
C THR A 66 -6.54 -10.77 -5.24
N GLY A 67 -7.29 -11.27 -4.26
CA GLY A 67 -8.58 -11.93 -4.47
C GLY A 67 -8.50 -13.20 -5.32
N ALA A 68 -9.65 -13.85 -5.52
CA ALA A 68 -9.78 -15.02 -6.38
C ALA A 68 -10.52 -14.66 -7.68
N GLY A 69 -10.01 -15.12 -8.83
CA GLY A 69 -10.64 -14.93 -10.14
C GLY A 69 -9.99 -13.83 -10.99
N PRO A 70 -10.53 -13.56 -12.20
CA PRO A 70 -10.03 -12.53 -13.08
C PRO A 70 -10.35 -11.13 -12.52
N GLY A 71 -9.44 -10.19 -12.72
CA GLY A 71 -9.59 -8.81 -12.27
C GLY A 71 -8.74 -7.85 -13.10
N PRO A 72 -9.02 -6.54 -13.03
CA PRO A 72 -8.24 -5.56 -13.77
C PRO A 72 -6.82 -5.46 -13.22
N ARG A 73 -5.92 -4.97 -14.06
CA ARG A 73 -4.59 -4.53 -13.65
C ARG A 73 -4.68 -3.07 -13.22
N VAL A 74 -4.15 -2.77 -12.04
CA VAL A 74 -4.02 -1.41 -11.52
C VAL A 74 -2.54 -1.08 -11.41
N THR A 75 -2.12 0.03 -12.03
CA THR A 75 -0.72 0.42 -12.14
C THR A 75 -0.52 1.85 -11.68
N GLY A 76 0.60 2.16 -11.03
CA GLY A 76 0.97 3.52 -10.65
C GLY A 76 2.13 3.54 -9.66
N PRO A 77 2.44 4.71 -9.06
CA PRO A 77 3.50 4.82 -8.06
C PRO A 77 3.25 3.92 -6.85
N ALA A 78 4.31 3.34 -6.29
CA ALA A 78 4.22 2.42 -5.16
C ALA A 78 3.57 3.07 -3.92
N ALA A 79 3.64 4.39 -3.77
CA ALA A 79 3.04 5.12 -2.66
C ALA A 79 1.52 5.30 -2.83
N ASP A 80 1.03 5.42 -4.06
CA ASP A 80 -0.38 5.65 -4.35
C ASP A 80 -1.20 4.36 -4.22
N LEU A 81 -0.61 3.20 -4.55
CA LEU A 81 -1.27 1.91 -4.40
C LEU A 81 -1.79 1.62 -2.96
N PRO A 82 -0.95 1.61 -1.91
CA PRO A 82 -1.42 1.40 -0.54
C PRO A 82 -2.26 2.57 -0.03
N GLY A 83 -2.00 3.80 -0.48
CA GLY A 83 -2.84 4.96 -0.19
C GLY A 83 -4.29 4.72 -0.63
N TRP A 84 -4.49 4.33 -1.88
CA TRP A 84 -5.79 3.97 -2.45
C TRP A 84 -6.41 2.74 -1.77
N LEU A 85 -5.67 1.64 -1.64
CA LEU A 85 -6.17 0.40 -1.04
C LEU A 85 -6.65 0.56 0.41
N THR A 86 -6.07 1.51 1.14
CA THR A 86 -6.44 1.80 2.53
C THR A 86 -7.40 2.98 2.67
N GLY A 87 -7.86 3.57 1.57
CA GLY A 87 -8.77 4.71 1.55
C GLY A 87 -8.14 6.04 2.01
N ARG A 88 -6.81 6.14 2.03
CA ARG A 88 -6.06 7.36 2.38
C ARG A 88 -5.79 8.27 1.18
N ALA A 89 -5.92 7.73 -0.03
CA ALA A 89 -5.84 8.46 -1.30
C ALA A 89 -6.98 8.02 -2.23
N ASP A 90 -7.35 8.87 -3.18
CA ASP A 90 -8.41 8.58 -4.16
C ASP A 90 -7.94 7.71 -5.34
N GLY A 91 -6.63 7.52 -5.49
CA GLY A 91 -6.02 6.76 -6.58
C GLY A 91 -5.96 7.54 -7.90
N GLY A 92 -6.02 8.88 -7.88
CA GLY A 92 -6.01 9.70 -9.10
C GLY A 92 -4.76 9.53 -10.00
N ALA A 93 -3.65 9.02 -9.46
CA ALA A 93 -2.44 8.68 -10.21
C ALA A 93 -2.42 7.24 -10.75
N LEU A 94 -3.45 6.43 -10.47
CA LEU A 94 -3.51 5.02 -10.85
C LEU A 94 -4.19 4.83 -12.21
N ALA A 95 -3.61 3.96 -13.03
CA ALA A 95 -4.17 3.52 -14.29
C ALA A 95 -4.82 2.13 -14.14
N VAL A 96 -5.91 1.89 -14.87
CA VAL A 96 -6.66 0.63 -14.87
C VAL A 96 -6.70 0.02 -16.27
N GLU A 97 -6.38 -1.26 -16.36
CA GLU A 97 -6.47 -2.06 -17.59
C GLU A 97 -7.32 -3.31 -17.36
N PRO A 98 -8.36 -3.57 -18.19
CA PRO A 98 -8.86 -2.71 -19.27
C PRO A 98 -9.42 -1.38 -18.73
N PRO A 99 -9.55 -0.33 -19.59
CA PRO A 99 -10.04 0.98 -19.17
C PRO A 99 -11.40 0.90 -18.46
N GLY A 100 -11.48 1.52 -17.29
CA GLY A 100 -12.66 1.49 -16.43
C GLY A 100 -12.40 2.24 -15.12
N PRO A 101 -13.41 2.32 -14.23
CA PRO A 101 -13.20 2.88 -12.90
C PRO A 101 -12.23 2.02 -12.09
N LEU A 102 -11.54 2.63 -11.12
CA LEU A 102 -10.81 1.88 -10.11
C LEU A 102 -11.77 0.93 -9.38
N PRO A 103 -11.35 -0.33 -9.11
CA PRO A 103 -12.10 -1.21 -8.22
C PRO A 103 -12.37 -0.56 -6.86
N THR A 104 -13.47 -0.91 -6.22
CA THR A 104 -13.70 -0.48 -4.84
C THR A 104 -12.77 -1.29 -3.91
N PRO A 105 -11.84 -0.67 -3.16
CA PRO A 105 -11.05 -1.39 -2.18
C PRO A 105 -11.94 -1.97 -1.07
N PRO A 106 -11.54 -3.08 -0.43
CA PRO A 106 -12.27 -3.59 0.72
C PRO A 106 -12.17 -2.63 1.91
N VAL A 107 -13.12 -2.75 2.85
CA VAL A 107 -13.12 -1.93 4.06
C VAL A 107 -11.93 -2.31 4.94
N TRP A 108 -10.98 -1.39 5.10
CA TRP A 108 -9.80 -1.61 5.91
C TRP A 108 -10.15 -1.55 7.41
N ARG A 109 -10.00 -2.66 8.12
CA ARG A 109 -10.16 -2.73 9.58
C ARG A 109 -8.77 -2.74 10.22
N SER A 110 -8.50 -1.76 11.08
CA SER A 110 -7.24 -1.61 11.82
C SER A 110 -7.11 -2.64 12.93
#